data_AF-V8D035-F1
#
_entry.id   AF-V8D035-F1
#
_cell.length_a   1.000
_cell.length_b   1.000
_cell.length_c   1.000
_cell.angle_alpha   90.00
_cell.angle_beta   90.00
_cell.angle_gamma   90.00
#
_symmetry.space_group_name_H-M   'P 1'
#
loop_
_entity.id
_entity.type
_entity.pdbx_description
1 polymer ?
#
loop_
_entity_poly.entity_id
_entity_poly.type
_entity_poly.pdbx_seq_one_letter_code
_entity_poly.pdbx_strand_id
1 'polypeptide(L)' 'MIAPVVVGSGRRLFTAGGTPAGLQLIRHEKTPGGLAIHEYKTVGAPVTGVYEPV' A
#
# COMPACT_ATOMS: atom_id res chain seq x y z
N MET A 1 0.33 -4.87 7.92
CA MET A 1 1.31 -4.29 8.87
C MET A 1 2.60 -4.04 8.13
N ILE A 2 3.30 -2.96 8.43
CA ILE A 2 4.57 -2.57 7.80
C ILE A 2 5.62 -2.39 8.89
N ALA A 3 6.78 -3.02 8.71
CA ALA A 3 7.91 -2.91 9.62
C ALA A 3 8.86 -1.77 9.20
N PRO A 4 9.50 -1.06 10.14
CA PRO A 4 10.39 0.07 9.84
C PRO A 4 11.79 -0.41 9.39
N VAL A 5 11.85 -1.16 8.29
CA VAL A 5 13.09 -1.79 7.78
C VAL A 5 13.19 -1.71 6.26
N VAL A 6 14.41 -1.57 5.76
CA VAL A 6 14.74 -1.76 4.34
C VAL A 6 15.22 -3.20 4.15
N VAL A 7 14.48 -4.00 3.39
CA VAL A 7 14.74 -5.45 3.24
C VAL A 7 15.89 -5.76 2.27
N GLY A 8 16.15 -4.88 1.29
CA GLY A 8 17.19 -5.08 0.25
C GLY A 8 16.78 -6.10 -0.83
N SER A 9 16.48 -7.34 -0.44
CA SER A 9 16.02 -8.41 -1.34
C SER A 9 15.08 -9.38 -0.63
N GLY A 10 14.05 -9.88 -1.32
CA GLY A 10 13.12 -10.85 -0.74
C GLY A 10 11.90 -11.11 -1.60
N ARG A 11 10.93 -11.83 -1.03
CA ARG A 11 9.65 -12.07 -1.70
C ARG A 11 8.83 -10.79 -1.77
N ARG A 12 8.29 -10.48 -2.95
CA ARG A 12 7.39 -9.35 -3.14
C ARG A 12 6.03 -9.64 -2.51
N LEU A 13 5.47 -8.64 -1.81
CA LEU A 13 4.10 -8.70 -1.30
C LEU A 13 3.08 -8.72 -2.45
N PHE A 14 3.33 -7.91 -3.48
CA PHE A 14 2.56 -7.87 -4.72
C PHE A 14 3.46 -8.25 -5.88
N THR A 15 3.09 -9.28 -6.62
CA THR A 15 3.82 -9.74 -7.79
C THR A 15 3.55 -8.83 -8.99
N ALA A 16 4.46 -8.83 -9.96
CA ALA A 16 4.24 -8.11 -11.22
C ALA A 16 3.03 -8.68 -11.97
N GLY A 17 2.32 -7.83 -12.72
CA GLY A 17 1.17 -8.23 -13.53
C GLY A 17 -0.13 -8.49 -12.75
N GLY A 18 -0.19 -8.19 -11.45
CA GLY A 18 -1.43 -8.26 -10.69
C GLY A 18 -2.46 -7.21 -11.15
N THR A 19 -3.76 -7.57 -11.09
CA THR A 19 -4.84 -6.63 -11.39
C THR A 19 -4.86 -5.48 -10.38
N PRO A 20 -4.83 -4.20 -10.82
CA PRO A 20 -4.91 -3.07 -9.92
C PRO A 20 -6.22 -3.04 -9.13
N ALA A 21 -6.13 -2.70 -7.84
CA ALA A 21 -7.29 -2.52 -6.97
C ALA A 21 -7.25 -1.15 -6.30
N GLY A 22 -8.41 -0.49 -6.25
CA GLY A 22 -8.62 0.71 -5.46
C GLY A 22 -8.69 0.35 -3.98
N LEU A 23 -7.88 1.03 -3.17
CA LEU A 23 -7.82 0.84 -1.72
C LEU A 23 -8.05 2.17 -1.01
N GLN A 24 -9.07 2.22 -0.15
CA GLN A 24 -9.33 3.35 0.74
C GLN A 24 -8.77 3.03 2.12
N LEU A 25 -7.88 3.87 2.63
CA LEU A 25 -7.38 3.76 4.01
C LEU A 25 -8.52 4.12 4.97
N ILE A 26 -8.94 3.17 5.80
CA ILE A 26 -10.05 3.38 6.76
C ILE A 26 -9.55 3.52 8.19
N ARG A 27 -8.35 2.99 8.49
CA ARG A 27 -7.71 3.14 9.80
C ARG A 27 -6.20 3.03 9.65
N HIS A 28 -5.48 3.82 10.42
CA HIS A 28 -4.05 3.66 10.60
C HIS A 28 -3.68 3.87 12.06
N GLU A 29 -2.70 3.11 12.53
CA GLU A 29 -2.08 3.32 13.83
C GLU A 29 -0.61 2.91 13.80
N LYS A 30 0.14 3.33 14.82
CA LYS A 30 1.52 2.93 15.03
C LYS A 30 1.64 2.24 16.39
N THR A 31 2.40 1.15 16.45
CA THR A 31 2.77 0.55 17.72
C THR A 31 3.96 1.29 18.33
N PRO A 32 4.21 1.19 19.66
CA PRO A 32 5.41 1.77 20.28
C PRO A 32 6.72 1.28 19.66
N GLY A 33 6.74 0.05 19.13
CA GLY A 33 7.89 -0.53 18.41
C GLY A 33 8.05 -0.05 16.97
N GLY A 34 7.24 0.91 16.51
CA GLY A 34 7.36 1.53 15.19
C GLY A 34 6.71 0.74 14.04
N LEU A 35 5.92 -0.30 14.33
CA LEU A 35 5.12 -0.96 13.28
C LEU A 35 3.98 -0.03 12.87
N ALA A 36 3.77 0.11 11.56
CA ALA A 36 2.58 0.75 11.02
C ALA A 36 1.51 -0.31 10.72
N ILE A 37 0.32 -0.13 11.29
CA ILE A 37 -0.84 -0.98 11.06
C ILE A 37 -1.85 -0.15 10.25
N HIS A 38 -2.09 -0.57 9.01
CA HIS A 38 -3.06 0.06 8.12
C HIS A 38 -4.18 -0.92 7.80
N GLU A 39 -5.42 -0.47 7.88
CA GLU A 39 -6.60 -1.18 7.40
C GLU A 39 -7.14 -0.46 6.17
N TYR A 40 -7.37 -1.23 5.11
CA TYR A 40 -7.89 -0.73 3.84
C TYR A 40 -9.20 -1.42 3.50
N LYS A 41 -10.16 -0.65 2.98
CA LYS A 41 -11.34 -1.15 2.29
C LYS A 41 -11.07 -1.21 0.79
N THR A 42 -11.45 -2.29 0.13
CA THR A 42 -11.47 -2.36 -1.34
C THR A 42 -12.61 -1.51 -1.89
N VAL A 43 -12.30 -0.67 -2.87
CA VAL A 43 -13.26 0.26 -3.49
C VAL A 43 -13.44 0.01 -4.99
N GLY A 44 -13.13 -1.21 -5.44
CA GLY A 44 -13.22 -1.61 -6.85
C GLY A 44 -11.97 -1.27 -7.65
N ALA A 45 -12.14 -0.82 -8.88
CA ALA A 45 -11.02 -0.37 -9.72
C ALA A 45 -10.44 0.96 -9.18
N PRO A 46 -9.12 1.18 -9.26
CA PRO A 46 -8.55 2.45 -8.87
C PRO A 46 -8.98 3.56 -9.83
N VAL A 47 -9.28 4.75 -9.29
CA VAL A 47 -9.40 5.96 -10.10
C VAL A 47 -7.99 6.41 -10.47
N THR A 48 -7.73 6.55 -11.78
CA THR A 48 -6.42 6.96 -12.31
C THR A 48 -6.55 8.28 -13.05
N GLY A 49 -5.45 9.02 -13.15
CA GLY A 49 -5.35 10.26 -13.92
C GLY A 49 -4.04 10.28 -14.69
N VAL A 50 -3.98 11.10 -15.73
CA VAL A 50 -2.74 11.36 -16.48
C VAL A 50 -2.08 12.60 -15.88
N TYR A 51 -0.80 12.50 -15.55
CA TYR A 51 -0.01 13.66 -15.16
C TYR A 51 0.54 14.33 -16.43
N GLU A 52 0.09 15.55 -16.71
CA GLU A 52 0.68 16.41 -17.74
C GLU A 52 1.69 17.35 -17.06
N PRO A 53 2.97 17.34 -17.48
CA PRO A 53 3.94 18.31 -16.99
C PRO A 53 3.49 19.73 -17.32
N VAL A 54 3.57 20.63 -16.33
CA VAL A 54 3.40 22.08 -16.52
C VAL A 54 4.66 22.73 -17.05
#